data_AF-A0A0D0B3J7-F1
#
_entry.id   AF-A0A0D0B3J7-F1
#
_cell.length_a   1.000
_cell.length_b   1.000
_cell.length_c   1.000
_cell.angle_alpha   90.00
_cell.angle_beta   90.00
_cell.angle_gamma   90.00
#
_symmetry.space_group_name_H-M   'P 1'
#
loop_
_entity.id
_entity.type
_entity.pdbx_description
1 polymer ?
#
loop_
_entity_poly.entity_id
_entity_poly.type
_entity_poly.pdbx_seq_one_letter_code
_entity_poly.pdbx_strand_id
1 'polypeptide(L)'
;MLVALSRAACFVKGLLQSTNSRYQKLSLVGKALLWFILFFYVCLAAFIIVVTPARIAQFTYDTAQDIRHLPYGYTILIVVMIAASFPPFIGHITLLNVFGFTYGLQGFFPAAFASLAGSAIVFVTLRSMFSKRLHSWTSTNERWQALEAVIRSRGMPLIILIRISSFPPWAWSNSLFASIAPVSLFQFFTATWFILPKVMVYVFIGSRIAKLSDGKQRNHMDTQTKIINSLLVVGGILISILASSLVYHFMQKEIKRLHDSPSERDELAAEALEAAEEAPLLGYNSTSSP
;
A
#
# COMPACT_ATOMS: atom_id res chain seq x y z
N MET A 1 0.16 -37.02 -24.61
CA MET A 1 -0.59 -35.77 -24.88
C MET A 1 -2.06 -35.86 -24.43
N LEU A 2 -2.81 -36.89 -24.84
CA LEU A 2 -4.23 -37.09 -24.46
C LEU A 2 -4.48 -37.22 -22.93
N VAL A 3 -3.58 -37.87 -22.19
CA VAL A 3 -3.70 -38.04 -20.73
C VAL A 3 -3.49 -36.73 -19.94
N ALA A 4 -2.71 -35.79 -20.48
CA ALA A 4 -2.49 -34.48 -19.85
C ALA A 4 -3.71 -33.56 -20.03
N LEU A 5 -4.35 -33.62 -21.21
CA LEU A 5 -5.58 -32.87 -21.50
C LEU A 5 -6.77 -33.37 -20.66
N SER A 6 -6.90 -34.68 -20.43
CA SER A 6 -7.98 -35.22 -19.60
C SER A 6 -7.83 -34.86 -18.12
N ARG A 7 -6.60 -34.85 -17.59
CA ARG A 7 -6.31 -34.40 -16.22
C ARG A 7 -6.56 -32.91 -16.03
N ALA A 8 -6.18 -32.08 -17.00
CA ALA A 8 -6.48 -30.65 -16.98
C ALA A 8 -7.99 -30.38 -17.01
N ALA A 9 -8.75 -31.09 -17.85
CA ALA A 9 -10.20 -30.96 -17.91
C ALA A 9 -10.92 -31.39 -16.61
N CYS A 10 -10.43 -32.46 -15.96
CA CYS A 10 -10.95 -32.91 -14.66
C CYS A 10 -10.64 -31.89 -13.55
N PHE A 11 -9.42 -31.34 -13.54
CA PHE A 11 -9.00 -30.31 -12.60
C PHE A 11 -9.81 -29.01 -12.74
N VAL A 12 -10.04 -28.56 -13.98
CA VAL A 12 -10.88 -27.40 -14.29
C VAL A 12 -12.33 -27.64 -13.88
N LYS A 13 -12.90 -28.83 -14.13
CA LYS A 13 -14.24 -29.20 -13.66
C LYS A 13 -14.33 -29.20 -12.13
N GLY A 14 -13.32 -29.71 -11.43
CA GLY A 14 -13.23 -29.70 -9.97
C GLY A 14 -13.17 -28.27 -9.39
N LEU A 15 -12.37 -27.39 -10.01
CA LEU A 15 -12.31 -25.96 -9.67
C LEU A 15 -13.65 -25.28 -9.91
N LEU A 16 -14.29 -25.50 -11.05
CA LEU A 16 -15.61 -24.94 -11.37
C LEU A 16 -16.70 -25.40 -10.37
N GLN A 17 -16.73 -26.68 -10.01
CA GLN A 17 -17.68 -27.20 -9.03
C GLN A 17 -17.41 -26.68 -7.61
N SER A 18 -16.15 -26.56 -7.20
CA SER A 18 -15.75 -25.98 -5.91
C SER A 18 -16.12 -24.49 -5.82
N THR A 19 -15.93 -23.74 -6.91
CA THR A 19 -16.28 -22.32 -6.98
C THR A 19 -17.80 -22.11 -6.98
N ASN A 20 -18.54 -22.97 -7.67
CA ASN A 20 -20.01 -22.91 -7.73
C ASN A 20 -20.67 -23.26 -6.39
N SER A 21 -20.18 -24.31 -5.70
CA SER A 21 -20.70 -24.69 -4.38
C SER A 21 -20.40 -23.63 -3.31
N ARG A 22 -19.25 -22.95 -3.40
CA ARG A 22 -18.93 -21.79 -2.54
C ARG A 22 -19.81 -20.59 -2.88
N TYR A 23 -19.97 -20.25 -4.15
CA TYR A 23 -20.85 -19.16 -4.61
C TYR A 23 -22.31 -19.36 -4.17
N GLN A 24 -22.83 -20.59 -4.22
CA GLN A 24 -24.19 -20.89 -3.78
C GLN A 24 -24.42 -20.62 -2.29
N LYS A 25 -23.39 -20.78 -1.45
CA LYS A 25 -23.43 -20.51 0.00
C LYS A 25 -23.38 -19.01 0.36
N LEU A 26 -23.07 -18.10 -0.58
CA LEU A 26 -23.11 -16.66 -0.30
C LEU A 26 -24.54 -16.13 -0.24
N SER A 27 -24.78 -15.21 0.70
CA SER A 27 -26.01 -14.43 0.79
C SER A 27 -26.25 -13.62 -0.49
N LEU A 28 -27.50 -13.21 -0.73
CA LEU A 28 -27.86 -12.39 -1.90
C LEU A 28 -27.01 -11.11 -1.98
N VAL A 29 -26.69 -10.49 -0.84
CA VAL A 29 -25.80 -9.33 -0.72
C VAL A 29 -24.37 -9.69 -1.13
N GLY A 30 -23.85 -10.83 -0.66
CA GLY A 30 -22.52 -11.30 -1.04
C GLY A 30 -22.38 -11.59 -2.53
N LYS A 31 -23.42 -12.16 -3.16
CA LYS A 31 -23.47 -12.38 -4.61
C LYS A 31 -23.52 -11.06 -5.38
N ALA A 32 -24.37 -10.12 -4.95
CA ALA A 32 -24.47 -8.80 -5.57
C ALA A 32 -23.15 -8.01 -5.48
N LEU A 33 -22.47 -8.07 -4.33
CA LEU A 33 -21.17 -7.44 -4.12
C LEU A 33 -20.08 -8.07 -4.99
N LEU A 34 -20.08 -9.40 -5.15
CA LEU A 34 -19.16 -10.11 -6.04
C LEU A 34 -19.35 -9.67 -7.51
N TRP A 35 -20.59 -9.63 -7.99
CA TRP A 35 -20.90 -9.16 -9.35
C TRP A 35 -20.59 -7.69 -9.55
N PHE A 36 -20.83 -6.85 -8.55
CA PHE A 36 -20.45 -5.44 -8.58
C PHE A 36 -18.94 -5.25 -8.68
N ILE A 37 -18.16 -5.96 -7.85
CA ILE A 37 -16.70 -5.94 -7.91
C ILE A 37 -16.20 -6.45 -9.27
N LEU A 38 -16.75 -7.56 -9.76
CA LEU A 38 -16.39 -8.11 -11.06
C LEU A 38 -16.70 -7.11 -12.19
N PHE A 39 -17.89 -6.52 -12.18
CA PHE A 39 -18.29 -5.49 -13.14
C PHE A 39 -17.38 -4.27 -13.10
N PHE A 40 -17.05 -3.78 -11.90
CA PHE A 40 -16.11 -2.67 -11.71
C PHE A 40 -14.74 -2.99 -12.33
N TYR A 41 -14.19 -4.19 -12.10
CA TYR A 41 -12.91 -4.59 -12.69
C TYR A 41 -12.97 -4.77 -14.21
N VAL A 42 -14.09 -5.27 -14.75
CA VAL A 42 -14.30 -5.36 -16.20
C VAL A 42 -14.37 -3.96 -16.82
N CYS A 43 -15.11 -3.04 -16.21
CA CYS A 43 -15.17 -1.64 -16.64
C CYS A 43 -13.80 -0.96 -16.56
N LEU A 44 -13.04 -1.20 -15.49
CA LEU A 44 -11.69 -0.67 -15.31
C LEU A 44 -10.74 -1.21 -16.39
N ALA A 45 -10.77 -2.52 -16.67
CA ALA A 45 -9.96 -3.13 -17.72
C ALA A 45 -10.35 -2.58 -19.11
N ALA A 46 -11.64 -2.49 -19.41
CA ALA A 46 -12.15 -1.89 -20.64
C ALA A 46 -11.69 -0.43 -20.78
N PHE A 47 -11.77 0.36 -19.70
CA PHE A 47 -11.28 1.74 -19.68
C PHE A 47 -9.77 1.82 -19.98
N ILE A 48 -8.95 0.98 -19.37
CA ILE A 48 -7.49 0.95 -19.61
C ILE A 48 -7.18 0.59 -21.07
N ILE A 49 -7.89 -0.38 -21.64
CA ILE A 49 -7.72 -0.80 -23.04
C ILE A 49 -8.15 0.33 -23.99
N VAL A 50 -9.32 0.94 -23.76
CA VAL A 50 -9.88 2.00 -24.61
C VAL A 50 -9.05 3.27 -24.54
N VAL A 51 -8.68 3.71 -23.34
CA VAL A 51 -7.90 4.96 -23.15
C VAL A 51 -6.45 4.75 -23.57
N THR A 52 -5.95 3.52 -23.60
CA THR A 52 -4.55 3.14 -23.86
C THR A 52 -3.59 3.70 -22.80
N PRO A 53 -2.70 2.86 -22.22
CA PRO A 53 -1.74 3.31 -21.20
C PRO A 53 -0.89 4.52 -21.62
N ALA A 54 -0.56 4.63 -22.90
CA ALA A 54 0.18 5.76 -23.46
C ALA A 54 -0.56 7.10 -23.28
N ARG A 55 -1.89 7.13 -23.41
CA ARG A 55 -2.68 8.36 -23.25
C ARG A 55 -2.81 8.76 -21.79
N ILE A 56 -2.96 7.78 -20.90
CA ILE A 56 -2.97 8.02 -19.44
C ILE A 56 -1.62 8.59 -19.00
N ALA A 57 -0.52 8.01 -19.51
CA ALA A 57 0.83 8.47 -19.21
C ALA A 57 1.08 9.88 -19.77
N GLN A 58 0.63 10.17 -20.99
CA GLN A 58 0.71 11.51 -21.58
C GLN A 58 -0.13 12.52 -20.79
N PHE A 59 -1.38 12.20 -20.45
CA PHE A 59 -2.22 13.08 -19.61
C PHE A 59 -1.60 13.38 -18.25
N THR A 60 -1.04 12.34 -17.61
CA THR A 60 -0.31 12.50 -16.33
C THR A 60 0.92 13.38 -16.51
N TYR A 61 1.65 13.22 -17.62
CA TYR A 61 2.79 14.05 -17.97
C TYR A 61 2.41 15.50 -18.21
N ASP A 62 1.39 15.75 -19.02
CA ASP A 62 0.91 17.09 -19.36
C ASP A 62 0.44 17.81 -18.09
N THR A 63 -0.39 17.15 -17.27
CA THR A 63 -0.85 17.68 -15.97
C THR A 63 0.33 17.97 -15.03
N ALA A 64 1.33 17.08 -15.00
CA ALA A 64 2.53 17.30 -14.21
C ALA A 64 3.33 18.52 -14.70
N GLN A 65 3.49 18.71 -16.01
CA GLN A 65 4.16 19.90 -16.55
C GLN A 65 3.35 21.18 -16.28
N ASP A 66 2.02 21.14 -16.41
CA ASP A 66 1.16 22.28 -16.06
C ASP A 66 1.37 22.70 -14.61
N ILE A 67 1.40 21.73 -13.67
CA ILE A 67 1.69 21.98 -12.26
C ILE A 67 3.10 22.55 -12.09
N ARG A 68 4.09 22.03 -12.81
CA ARG A 68 5.50 22.50 -12.74
C ARG A 68 5.62 23.98 -13.11
N HIS A 69 4.84 24.46 -14.07
CA HIS A 69 4.88 25.84 -14.54
C HIS A 69 4.16 26.82 -13.61
N LEU A 70 3.39 26.34 -12.62
CA LEU A 70 2.78 27.18 -11.60
C LEU A 70 3.84 27.67 -10.59
N PRO A 71 3.75 28.94 -10.12
CA PRO A 71 4.74 29.54 -9.20
C PRO A 71 4.84 28.82 -7.83
N TYR A 72 3.88 27.96 -7.48
CA TYR A 72 3.86 27.15 -6.25
C TYR A 72 3.48 25.69 -6.50
N GLY A 73 3.82 25.13 -7.66
CA GLY A 73 3.46 23.76 -8.03
C GLY A 73 3.88 22.70 -6.99
N TYR A 74 5.00 22.90 -6.31
CA TYR A 74 5.49 21.98 -5.28
C TYR A 74 4.57 21.98 -4.05
N THR A 75 4.06 23.14 -3.65
CA THR A 75 3.11 23.29 -2.54
C THR A 75 1.81 22.56 -2.83
N ILE A 76 1.30 22.66 -4.06
CA ILE A 76 0.07 21.96 -4.48
C ILE A 76 0.24 20.45 -4.30
N LEU A 77 1.33 19.87 -4.83
CA LEU A 77 1.58 18.43 -4.69
C LEU A 77 1.80 18.01 -3.22
N ILE A 78 2.45 18.85 -2.41
CA ILE A 78 2.61 18.61 -0.96
C ILE A 78 1.24 18.54 -0.27
N VAL A 79 0.36 19.52 -0.52
CA VAL A 79 -0.98 19.57 0.08
C VAL A 79 -1.82 18.36 -0.35
N VAL A 80 -1.80 18.01 -1.64
CA VAL A 80 -2.51 16.84 -2.16
C VAL A 80 -1.97 15.54 -1.54
N MET A 81 -0.66 15.41 -1.35
CA MET A 81 -0.04 14.25 -0.70
C MET A 81 -0.39 14.15 0.79
N ILE A 82 -0.45 15.29 1.49
CA ILE A 82 -0.92 15.34 2.88
C ILE A 82 -2.38 14.89 2.95
N ALA A 83 -3.24 15.40 2.06
CA ALA A 83 -4.65 14.99 1.98
C ALA A 83 -4.79 13.49 1.68
N ALA A 84 -4.02 12.96 0.72
CA ALA A 84 -4.01 11.54 0.36
C ALA A 84 -3.42 10.63 1.46
N SER A 85 -2.82 11.20 2.50
CA SER A 85 -2.32 10.44 3.65
C SER A 85 -3.42 10.12 4.68
N PHE A 86 -4.59 10.77 4.58
CA PHE A 86 -5.76 10.47 5.39
C PHE A 86 -6.56 9.30 4.77
N PRO A 87 -7.08 8.35 5.57
CA PRO A 87 -8.11 7.42 5.07
C PRO A 87 -9.38 8.19 4.69
N PRO A 88 -10.13 7.75 3.66
CA PRO A 88 -10.00 6.51 2.90
C PRO A 88 -9.16 6.65 1.61
N PHE A 89 -8.37 7.72 1.49
CA PHE A 89 -7.71 8.03 0.23
C PHE A 89 -6.62 6.99 -0.11
N ILE A 90 -6.59 6.63 -1.38
CA ILE A 90 -5.53 5.83 -2.00
C ILE A 90 -4.78 6.71 -3.00
N GLY A 91 -3.54 6.33 -3.32
CA GLY A 91 -2.77 7.01 -4.37
C GLY A 91 -1.47 7.66 -3.90
N HIS A 92 -1.00 7.41 -2.68
CA HIS A 92 0.34 7.85 -2.23
C HIS A 92 1.44 7.46 -3.24
N ILE A 93 1.50 6.19 -3.65
CA ILE A 93 2.47 5.70 -4.65
C ILE A 93 2.31 6.41 -6.00
N THR A 94 1.08 6.66 -6.44
CA THR A 94 0.80 7.40 -7.67
C THR A 94 1.34 8.84 -7.57
N LEU A 95 1.09 9.52 -6.45
CA LEU A 95 1.59 10.86 -6.21
C LEU A 95 3.12 10.90 -6.15
N LEU A 96 3.78 9.88 -5.58
CA LEU A 96 5.25 9.78 -5.64
C LEU A 96 5.76 9.73 -7.09
N ASN A 97 5.09 8.98 -7.96
CA ASN A 97 5.43 9.00 -9.38
C ASN A 97 5.17 10.38 -10.00
N VAL A 98 4.07 11.05 -9.65
CA VAL A 98 3.75 12.42 -10.13
C VAL A 98 4.81 13.43 -9.69
N PHE A 99 5.34 13.36 -8.46
CA PHE A 99 6.49 14.16 -8.04
C PHE A 99 7.70 13.92 -8.96
N GLY A 100 7.96 12.66 -9.33
CA GLY A 100 8.99 12.28 -10.29
C GLY A 100 8.73 12.79 -11.70
N PHE A 101 7.47 12.78 -12.17
CA PHE A 101 7.06 13.33 -13.47
C PHE A 101 7.27 14.85 -13.53
N THR A 102 6.97 15.53 -12.44
CA THR A 102 6.96 16.99 -12.35
C THR A 102 8.38 17.54 -12.22
N TYR A 103 9.17 16.98 -11.29
CA TYR A 103 10.47 17.56 -10.88
C TYR A 103 11.66 16.62 -11.09
N GLY A 104 11.47 15.48 -11.74
CA GLY A 104 12.51 14.47 -11.87
C GLY A 104 12.93 13.92 -10.51
N LEU A 105 14.22 13.61 -10.35
CA LEU A 105 14.75 13.10 -9.07
C LEU A 105 14.70 14.15 -7.95
N GLN A 106 14.73 15.45 -8.28
CA GLN A 106 14.60 16.53 -7.29
C GLN A 106 13.21 16.56 -6.64
N GLY A 107 12.20 15.95 -7.27
CA GLY A 107 10.89 15.72 -6.67
C GLY A 107 10.93 14.87 -5.40
N PHE A 108 12.05 14.20 -5.10
CA PHE A 108 12.23 13.43 -3.88
C PHE A 108 12.12 14.30 -2.62
N PHE A 109 12.73 15.48 -2.60
CA PHE A 109 12.72 16.34 -1.41
C PHE A 109 11.31 16.79 -1.00
N PRO A 110 10.47 17.37 -1.89
CA PRO A 110 9.11 17.72 -1.54
C PRO A 110 8.24 16.48 -1.29
N ALA A 111 8.46 15.36 -1.98
CA ALA A 111 7.73 14.11 -1.73
C ALA A 111 8.05 13.50 -0.35
N ALA A 112 9.32 13.52 0.05
CA ALA A 112 9.79 13.07 1.35
C ALA A 112 9.20 13.95 2.46
N PHE A 113 9.29 15.27 2.30
CA PHE A 113 8.69 16.23 3.23
C PHE A 113 7.18 16.01 3.34
N ALA A 114 6.46 15.92 2.23
CA ALA A 114 5.02 15.71 2.22
C ALA A 114 4.61 14.37 2.86
N SER A 115 5.39 13.31 2.64
CA SER A 115 5.13 11.99 3.24
C SER A 115 5.34 12.02 4.76
N LEU A 116 6.41 12.66 5.24
CA LEU A 116 6.69 12.79 6.67
C LEU A 116 5.70 13.72 7.38
N ALA A 117 5.44 14.89 6.80
CA ALA A 117 4.48 15.85 7.34
C ALA A 117 3.07 15.28 7.30
N GLY A 118 2.66 14.66 6.19
CA GLY A 118 1.36 14.04 6.02
C GLY A 118 1.11 12.92 7.03
N SER A 119 2.07 12.02 7.21
CA SER A 119 1.93 10.96 8.21
C SER A 119 1.86 11.53 9.63
N ALA A 120 2.70 12.50 9.98
CA ALA A 120 2.69 13.14 11.30
C ALA A 120 1.37 13.87 11.59
N ILE A 121 0.85 14.64 10.62
CA ILE A 121 -0.42 15.35 10.73
C ILE A 121 -1.57 14.36 10.92
N VAL A 122 -1.63 13.29 10.13
CA VAL A 122 -2.66 12.25 10.25
C VAL A 122 -2.58 11.58 11.62
N PHE A 123 -1.37 11.23 12.07
CA PHE A 123 -1.16 10.61 13.37
C PHE A 123 -1.70 11.47 14.51
N VAL A 124 -1.34 12.76 14.54
CA VAL A 124 -1.82 13.70 15.57
C VAL A 124 -3.33 13.89 15.47
N THR A 125 -3.85 14.10 14.25
CA THR A 125 -5.27 14.36 14.04
C THR A 125 -6.14 13.18 14.49
N LEU A 126 -5.82 11.96 14.04
CA LEU A 126 -6.57 10.77 14.40
C LEU A 126 -6.47 10.46 15.90
N ARG A 127 -5.29 10.64 16.50
CA ARG A 127 -5.11 10.41 17.93
C ARG A 127 -5.88 11.41 18.77
N SER A 128 -5.88 12.69 18.40
CA SER A 128 -6.65 13.72 19.11
C SER A 128 -8.16 13.52 18.95
N MET A 129 -8.64 13.22 17.74
CA MET A 129 -10.08 13.08 17.46
C MET A 129 -10.68 11.79 18.03
N PHE A 130 -9.94 10.67 17.99
CA PHE A 130 -10.49 9.35 18.32
C PHE A 130 -9.95 8.74 19.61
N SER A 131 -9.07 9.41 20.36
CA SER A 131 -8.47 8.90 21.62
C SER A 131 -9.47 8.23 22.57
N LYS A 132 -10.58 8.90 22.90
CA LYS A 132 -11.58 8.38 23.84
C LYS A 132 -12.26 7.11 23.33
N ARG A 133 -12.66 7.11 22.06
CA ARG A 133 -13.33 5.97 21.42
C ARG A 133 -12.39 4.78 21.27
N LEU A 134 -11.15 5.06 20.90
CA LEU A 134 -10.08 4.09 20.78
C LEU A 134 -9.79 3.42 22.13
N HIS A 135 -9.62 4.20 23.20
CA HIS A 135 -9.39 3.65 24.54
C HIS A 135 -10.51 2.70 24.98
N SER A 136 -11.78 3.08 24.76
CA SER A 136 -12.92 2.22 25.06
C SER A 136 -12.97 0.94 24.22
N TRP A 137 -12.52 0.98 22.97
CA TRP A 137 -12.48 -0.18 22.08
C TRP A 137 -11.32 -1.11 22.44
N THR A 138 -10.13 -0.54 22.65
CA THR A 138 -8.93 -1.26 23.07
C THR A 138 -9.12 -1.97 24.40
N SER A 139 -9.82 -1.35 25.37
CA SER A 139 -10.09 -2.00 26.68
C SER A 139 -10.95 -3.26 26.57
N THR A 140 -11.70 -3.43 25.47
CA THR A 140 -12.53 -4.62 25.22
C THR A 140 -11.85 -5.67 24.34
N ASN A 141 -10.72 -5.34 23.72
CA ASN A 141 -10.05 -6.21 22.75
C ASN A 141 -8.70 -6.70 23.30
N GLU A 142 -8.67 -7.93 23.81
CA GLU A 142 -7.49 -8.55 24.43
C GLU A 142 -6.32 -8.66 23.46
N ARG A 143 -6.57 -9.01 22.19
CA ARG A 143 -5.55 -9.07 21.13
C ARG A 143 -4.90 -7.71 20.90
N TRP A 144 -5.71 -6.65 20.91
CA TRP A 144 -5.18 -5.30 20.75
C TRP A 144 -4.34 -4.85 21.95
N GLN A 145 -4.75 -5.20 23.17
CA GLN A 145 -3.96 -4.92 24.37
C GLN A 145 -2.64 -5.68 24.38
N ALA A 146 -2.66 -6.94 23.92
CA ALA A 146 -1.47 -7.75 23.74
C ALA A 146 -0.50 -7.11 22.72
N LEU A 147 -1.02 -6.66 21.56
CA LEU A 147 -0.23 -5.92 20.58
C LEU A 147 0.40 -4.65 21.17
N GLU A 148 -0.37 -3.87 21.94
CA GLU A 148 0.16 -2.68 22.62
C GLU A 148 1.27 -3.04 23.63
N ALA A 149 1.13 -4.13 24.36
CA ALA A 149 2.14 -4.60 25.30
C ALA A 149 3.43 -5.04 24.58
N VAL A 150 3.31 -5.76 23.45
CA VAL A 150 4.46 -6.20 22.65
C VAL A 150 5.17 -5.02 21.98
N ILE A 151 4.44 -4.04 21.46
CA ILE A 151 5.04 -2.83 20.91
C ILE A 151 5.74 -2.02 22.01
N ARG A 152 5.19 -2.01 23.22
CA ARG A 152 5.84 -1.37 24.38
C ARG A 152 7.14 -2.08 24.78
N SER A 153 7.21 -3.40 24.70
CA SER A 153 8.40 -4.19 25.07
C SER A 153 9.48 -4.20 23.98
N ARG A 154 9.09 -4.43 22.72
CA ARG A 154 9.99 -4.48 21.56
C ARG A 154 10.42 -3.09 21.10
N GLY A 155 9.58 -2.08 21.31
CA GLY A 155 9.86 -0.68 21.02
C GLY A 155 10.07 -0.36 19.54
N MET A 156 11.01 0.53 19.27
CA MET A 156 11.25 1.13 17.95
C MET A 156 11.54 0.13 16.82
N PRO A 157 12.37 -0.91 17.00
CA PRO A 157 12.67 -1.86 15.92
C PRO A 157 11.43 -2.53 15.32
N LEU A 158 10.46 -2.91 16.15
CA LEU A 158 9.21 -3.52 15.68
C LEU A 158 8.35 -2.51 14.91
N ILE A 159 8.26 -1.27 15.39
CA ILE A 159 7.55 -0.17 14.70
C ILE A 159 8.16 0.08 13.32
N ILE A 160 9.50 0.14 13.23
CA ILE A 160 10.21 0.30 11.95
C ILE A 160 9.89 -0.88 11.02
N LEU A 161 9.96 -2.11 11.53
CA LEU A 161 9.72 -3.31 10.73
C LEU A 161 8.30 -3.34 10.15
N ILE A 162 7.28 -3.09 10.98
CA ILE A 162 5.87 -3.02 10.56
C ILE A 162 5.64 -1.87 9.56
N ARG A 163 6.38 -0.77 9.71
CA ARG A 163 6.20 0.43 8.89
C ARG A 163 6.88 0.32 7.52
N ILE A 164 8.03 -0.35 7.44
CA ILE A 164 8.72 -0.62 6.16
C ILE A 164 8.09 -1.81 5.44
N SER A 165 7.61 -2.82 6.19
CA SER A 165 6.84 -3.90 5.58
C SER A 165 5.63 -3.28 4.90
N SER A 166 5.41 -3.63 3.62
CA SER A 166 4.32 -3.07 2.80
C SER A 166 2.94 -3.59 3.24
N PHE A 167 2.75 -3.72 4.56
CA PHE A 167 1.78 -4.54 5.26
C PHE A 167 0.37 -3.93 5.20
N PRO A 168 0.16 -2.63 5.49
CA PRO A 168 -1.05 -1.91 5.06
C PRO A 168 -0.74 -0.86 3.98
N PRO A 169 -1.71 -0.50 3.11
CA PRO A 169 -1.54 0.65 2.24
C PRO A 169 -1.36 1.94 3.06
N TRP A 170 -0.65 2.93 2.50
CA TRP A 170 -0.13 4.10 3.22
C TRP A 170 -1.09 4.75 4.23
N ALA A 171 -2.30 5.10 3.80
CA ALA A 171 -3.29 5.78 4.63
C ALA A 171 -3.80 4.90 5.80
N TRP A 172 -4.00 3.60 5.56
CA TRP A 172 -4.36 2.65 6.62
C TRP A 172 -3.23 2.43 7.59
N SER A 173 -1.99 2.33 7.11
CA SER A 173 -0.82 2.22 7.99
C SER A 173 -0.71 3.42 8.93
N ASN A 174 -0.97 4.65 8.44
CA ASN A 174 -1.01 5.84 9.30
C ASN A 174 -2.06 5.72 10.41
N SER A 175 -3.22 5.15 10.09
CA SER A 175 -4.33 4.99 11.04
C SER A 175 -4.07 3.90 12.06
N LEU A 176 -3.47 2.78 11.62
CA LEU A 176 -3.05 1.68 12.46
C LEU A 176 -2.09 2.16 13.55
N PHE A 177 -1.06 2.92 13.18
CA PHE A 177 -0.12 3.45 14.17
C PHE A 177 -0.74 4.53 15.05
N ALA A 178 -1.65 5.35 14.53
CA ALA A 178 -2.40 6.31 15.33
C ALA A 178 -3.31 5.61 16.37
N SER A 179 -3.75 4.38 16.10
CA SER A 179 -4.60 3.58 16.98
C SER A 179 -3.85 2.76 18.04
N ILE A 180 -2.51 2.75 18.02
CA ILE A 180 -1.70 2.02 19.02
C ILE A 180 -1.27 3.01 20.10
N ALA A 181 -1.79 2.86 21.33
CA ALA A 181 -1.53 3.81 22.42
C ALA A 181 -0.04 3.94 22.81
N PRO A 182 0.76 2.86 22.90
CA PRO A 182 2.20 2.97 23.21
C PRO A 182 3.03 3.73 22.18
N VAL A 183 2.59 3.85 20.92
CA VAL A 183 3.38 4.48 19.87
C VAL A 183 3.36 5.99 20.07
N SER A 184 4.54 6.58 20.22
CA SER A 184 4.72 8.03 20.27
C SER A 184 4.85 8.63 18.86
N LEU A 185 4.52 9.92 18.71
CA LEU A 185 4.72 10.65 17.45
C LEU A 185 6.19 10.57 16.98
N PHE A 186 7.15 10.66 17.92
CA PHE A 186 8.57 10.58 17.59
C PHE A 186 8.94 9.22 17.00
N GLN A 187 8.51 8.11 17.63
CA GLN A 187 8.73 6.76 17.10
C GLN A 187 8.07 6.58 15.73
N PHE A 188 6.85 7.08 15.55
CA PHE A 188 6.17 6.97 14.27
C PHE A 188 6.85 7.80 13.16
N PHE A 189 7.31 9.01 13.49
CA PHE A 189 8.04 9.88 12.57
C PHE A 189 9.38 9.26 12.16
N THR A 190 10.16 8.77 13.13
CA THR A 190 11.43 8.10 12.84
C THR A 190 11.22 6.79 12.06
N ALA A 191 10.17 6.02 12.34
CA ALA A 191 9.86 4.83 11.56
C ALA A 191 9.50 5.19 10.11
N THR A 192 8.75 6.29 9.91
CA THR A 192 8.43 6.80 8.57
C THR A 192 9.66 7.32 7.84
N TRP A 193 10.64 7.88 8.55
CA TRP A 193 11.92 8.30 7.97
C TRP A 193 12.68 7.15 7.31
N PHE A 194 12.63 5.95 7.87
CA PHE A 194 13.26 4.77 7.26
C PHE A 194 12.55 4.29 5.98
N ILE A 195 11.36 4.81 5.65
CA ILE A 195 10.68 4.52 4.37
C ILE A 195 11.23 5.41 3.23
N LEU A 196 11.96 6.50 3.53
CA LEU A 196 12.44 7.44 2.51
C LEU A 196 13.23 6.80 1.35
N PRO A 197 14.07 5.76 1.54
CA PRO A 197 14.70 5.06 0.43
C PRO A 197 13.68 4.47 -0.56
N LYS A 198 12.58 3.88 -0.06
CA LYS A 198 11.47 3.38 -0.88
C LYS A 198 10.76 4.52 -1.61
N VAL A 199 10.56 5.67 -0.94
CA VAL A 199 10.00 6.88 -1.55
C VAL A 199 10.87 7.35 -2.72
N MET A 200 12.19 7.39 -2.53
CA MET A 200 13.15 7.79 -3.57
C MET A 200 13.06 6.91 -4.82
N VAL A 201 12.95 5.58 -4.63
CA VAL A 201 12.82 4.64 -5.76
C VAL A 201 11.56 4.91 -6.57
N TYR A 202 10.41 5.16 -5.95
CA TYR A 202 9.17 5.49 -6.68
C TYR A 202 9.27 6.82 -7.42
N VAL A 203 9.85 7.86 -6.81
CA VAL A 203 10.08 9.15 -7.49
C VAL A 203 11.04 8.96 -8.67
N PHE A 204 12.10 8.17 -8.50
CA PHE A 204 13.03 7.85 -9.57
C PHE A 204 12.35 7.13 -10.73
N ILE A 205 11.55 6.09 -10.45
CA ILE A 205 10.76 5.37 -11.46
C ILE A 205 9.87 6.36 -12.22
N GLY A 206 9.11 7.20 -11.49
CA GLY A 206 8.29 8.24 -12.10
C GLY A 206 9.06 9.16 -13.04
N SER A 207 10.26 9.63 -12.63
CA SER A 207 11.10 10.49 -13.46
C SER A 207 11.57 9.84 -14.76
N ARG A 208 11.73 8.50 -14.78
CA ARG A 208 12.14 7.74 -15.96
C ARG A 208 10.95 7.44 -16.87
N ILE A 209 9.79 7.13 -16.29
CA ILE A 209 8.55 6.95 -17.05
C ILE A 209 8.15 8.26 -17.73
N ALA A 210 8.32 9.42 -17.08
CA ALA A 210 8.02 10.72 -17.67
C ALA A 210 8.76 10.98 -18.99
N LYS A 211 10.05 10.66 -19.04
CA LYS A 211 10.87 10.77 -20.27
C LYS A 211 10.40 9.87 -21.41
N LEU A 212 9.81 8.72 -21.06
CA LEU A 212 9.23 7.78 -22.02
C LEU A 212 7.79 8.15 -22.41
N SER A 213 7.14 8.98 -21.61
CA SER A 213 5.74 9.36 -21.77
C SER A 213 5.56 10.57 -22.67
N ASP A 214 6.48 11.54 -22.64
CA ASP A 214 6.43 12.69 -23.56
C ASP A 214 6.67 12.25 -25.01
N GLY A 215 5.63 12.32 -25.85
CA GLY A 215 5.73 12.02 -27.28
C GLY A 215 6.81 12.83 -28.02
N LYS A 216 7.06 14.09 -27.65
CA LYS A 216 8.08 14.93 -28.30
C LYS A 216 9.48 14.46 -27.92
N GLN A 217 9.78 14.36 -26.63
CA GLN A 217 11.06 13.87 -26.14
C GLN A 217 11.32 12.43 -26.60
N ARG A 218 10.32 11.55 -26.57
CA ARG A 218 10.42 10.16 -27.06
C ARG A 218 10.74 10.10 -28.55
N ASN A 219 10.17 10.96 -29.39
CA ASN A 219 10.46 10.93 -30.83
C ASN A 219 11.88 11.41 -31.16
N HIS A 220 12.42 12.35 -30.37
CA HIS A 220 13.80 12.84 -30.53
C HIS A 220 14.88 11.99 -29.83
N MET A 221 14.48 11.03 -28.99
CA MET A 221 15.42 10.13 -28.30
C MET A 221 15.93 9.01 -29.21
N ASP A 222 17.24 8.80 -29.19
CA ASP A 222 17.87 7.62 -29.79
C ASP A 222 17.36 6.31 -29.14
N THR A 223 17.37 5.23 -29.93
CA THR A 223 16.91 3.91 -29.53
C THR A 223 17.66 3.40 -28.30
N GLN A 224 18.96 3.68 -28.19
CA GLN A 224 19.74 3.29 -27.01
C GLN A 224 19.23 3.98 -25.73
N THR A 225 18.91 5.27 -25.82
CA THR A 225 18.42 6.04 -24.67
C THR A 225 17.04 5.56 -24.23
N LYS A 226 16.18 5.13 -25.17
CA LYS A 226 14.89 4.50 -24.86
C LYS A 226 15.09 3.19 -24.11
N ILE A 227 15.97 2.32 -24.60
CA ILE A 227 16.28 1.03 -23.97
C ILE A 227 16.82 1.25 -22.55
N ILE A 228 17.78 2.15 -22.37
CA ILE A 228 18.36 2.45 -21.05
C ILE A 228 17.29 2.92 -20.07
N ASN A 229 16.43 3.89 -20.44
CA ASN A 229 15.40 4.36 -19.52
C ASN A 229 14.36 3.27 -19.22
N SER A 230 13.99 2.44 -20.20
CA SER A 230 13.12 1.29 -19.98
C SER A 230 13.73 0.27 -19.02
N LEU A 231 15.02 -0.05 -19.18
CA LEU A 231 15.74 -0.94 -18.25
C LEU A 231 15.82 -0.36 -16.84
N LEU A 232 16.02 0.95 -16.70
CA LEU A 232 16.03 1.63 -15.40
C LEU A 232 14.66 1.58 -14.71
N VAL A 233 13.56 1.72 -15.47
CA VAL A 233 12.20 1.57 -14.94
C VAL A 233 11.96 0.14 -14.46
N VAL A 234 12.23 -0.86 -15.33
CA VAL A 234 12.04 -2.27 -15.00
C VAL A 234 12.92 -2.67 -13.81
N GLY A 235 14.19 -2.28 -13.81
CA GLY A 235 15.12 -2.52 -12.72
C GLY A 235 14.67 -1.88 -11.40
N GLY A 236 14.18 -0.63 -11.44
CA GLY A 236 13.63 0.03 -10.25
C GLY A 236 12.40 -0.67 -9.68
N ILE A 237 11.49 -1.15 -10.54
CA ILE A 237 10.33 -1.94 -10.13
C ILE A 237 10.77 -3.26 -9.50
N LEU A 238 11.70 -3.98 -10.12
CA LEU A 238 12.24 -5.23 -9.59
C LEU A 238 12.91 -5.03 -8.23
N ILE A 239 13.75 -3.99 -8.07
CA ILE A 239 14.37 -3.64 -6.79
C ILE A 239 13.29 -3.35 -5.74
N SER A 240 12.24 -2.63 -6.11
CA SER A 240 11.12 -2.32 -5.19
C SER A 240 10.40 -3.58 -4.72
N ILE A 241 10.15 -4.54 -5.64
CA ILE A 241 9.52 -5.83 -5.33
C ILE A 241 10.43 -6.67 -4.44
N LEU A 242 11.71 -6.78 -4.77
CA LEU A 242 12.68 -7.56 -4.00
C LEU A 242 12.87 -6.99 -2.59
N ALA A 243 13.03 -5.67 -2.46
CA ALA A 243 13.14 -5.01 -1.17
C ALA A 243 11.86 -5.20 -0.34
N SER A 244 10.68 -5.05 -0.95
CA SER A 244 9.40 -5.27 -0.26
C SER A 244 9.25 -6.72 0.19
N SER A 245 9.64 -7.69 -0.66
CA SER A 245 9.62 -9.12 -0.34
C SER A 245 10.56 -9.48 0.80
N LEU A 246 11.78 -8.92 0.80
CA LEU A 246 12.75 -9.13 1.86
C LEU A 246 12.25 -8.61 3.22
N VAL A 247 11.70 -7.39 3.24
CA VAL A 247 11.15 -6.80 4.48
C VAL A 247 9.92 -7.57 4.93
N TYR A 248 9.06 -8.00 4.00
CA TYR A 248 7.92 -8.86 4.32
C TYR A 248 8.37 -10.18 4.94
N HIS A 249 9.43 -10.82 4.41
CA HIS A 249 10.00 -12.02 5.01
C HIS A 249 10.48 -11.78 6.45
N PHE A 250 11.13 -10.64 6.73
CA PHE A 250 11.53 -10.30 8.10
C PHE A 250 10.33 -10.05 9.02
N MET A 251 9.27 -9.42 8.52
CA MET A 251 8.03 -9.23 9.26
C MET A 251 7.39 -10.58 9.61
N GLN A 252 7.21 -11.46 8.63
CA GLN A 252 6.62 -12.79 8.83
C GLN A 252 7.46 -13.65 9.79
N LYS A 253 8.78 -13.54 9.72
CA LYS A 253 9.68 -14.20 10.69
C LYS A 253 9.46 -13.69 12.11
N GLU A 254 9.22 -12.39 12.28
CA GLU A 254 8.95 -11.81 13.60
C GLU A 254 7.55 -12.19 14.11
N ILE A 255 6.52 -12.19 13.25
CA ILE A 255 5.17 -12.69 13.60
C ILE A 255 5.26 -14.15 14.07
N LYS A 256 5.95 -15.00 13.31
CA LYS A 256 6.17 -16.40 13.70
C LYS A 256 6.88 -16.53 15.06
N ARG A 257 7.87 -15.69 15.33
CA ARG A 257 8.55 -15.69 16.64
C ARG A 257 7.64 -15.30 17.79
N LEU A 258 6.71 -14.37 17.56
CA LEU A 258 5.70 -14.01 18.54
C LEU A 258 4.72 -15.16 18.78
N HIS A 259 4.32 -15.87 17.72
CA HIS A 259 3.46 -17.04 17.80
C HIS A 259 4.14 -18.23 18.52
N ASP A 260 5.41 -18.50 18.25
CA ASP A 260 6.19 -19.58 18.87
C ASP A 260 6.62 -19.26 20.34
N SER A 261 6.32 -18.05 20.84
CA SER A 261 6.69 -17.62 22.19
C SER A 261 5.80 -18.29 23.24
N PRO A 262 6.33 -18.75 24.40
CA PRO A 262 5.53 -19.40 25.44
C PRO A 262 4.54 -18.46 26.15
N SER A 263 4.56 -17.16 25.85
CA SER A 263 3.64 -16.20 26.42
C SER A 263 2.39 -16.04 25.55
N GLU A 264 1.22 -16.30 26.14
CA GLU A 264 -0.11 -16.06 25.54
C GLU A 264 -0.27 -14.63 24.97
N ARG A 265 0.39 -13.65 25.58
CA ARG A 265 0.38 -12.25 25.10
C ARG A 265 1.10 -12.08 23.76
N ASP A 266 2.20 -12.78 23.52
CA ASP A 266 2.93 -12.66 22.24
C ASP A 266 2.12 -13.34 21.13
N GLU A 267 1.44 -14.46 21.41
CA GLU A 267 0.53 -15.14 20.48
C GLU A 267 -0.65 -14.23 20.10
N LEU A 268 -1.35 -13.65 21.09
CA LEU A 268 -2.46 -12.72 20.85
C LEU A 268 -2.02 -11.47 20.08
N ALA A 269 -0.79 -11.00 20.27
CA ALA A 269 -0.23 -9.89 19.51
C ALA A 269 0.09 -10.26 18.06
N ALA A 270 0.54 -11.50 17.81
CA ALA A 270 0.73 -12.03 16.47
C ALA A 270 -0.62 -12.09 15.73
N GLU A 271 -1.68 -12.61 16.38
CA GLU A 271 -3.03 -12.63 15.82
C GLU A 271 -3.56 -11.22 15.51
N ALA A 272 -3.28 -10.24 16.38
CA ALA A 272 -3.66 -8.84 16.14
C ALA A 272 -2.94 -8.23 14.92
N LEU A 273 -1.66 -8.56 14.72
CA LEU A 273 -0.91 -8.15 13.54
C LEU A 273 -1.52 -8.79 12.29
N GLU A 274 -1.69 -10.11 12.27
CA GLU A 274 -2.30 -10.82 11.14
C GLU A 274 -3.71 -10.29 10.81
N ALA A 275 -4.54 -10.01 11.82
CA ALA A 275 -5.84 -9.39 11.63
C ALA A 275 -5.74 -7.98 11.00
N ALA A 276 -4.72 -7.19 11.37
CA ALA A 276 -4.44 -5.90 10.75
C ALA A 276 -3.92 -6.02 9.31
N GLU A 277 -3.33 -7.16 8.95
CA GLU A 277 -2.94 -7.50 7.57
C GLU A 277 -4.15 -7.85 6.70
N GLU A 278 -5.01 -8.75 7.19
CA GLU A 278 -6.15 -9.28 6.43
C GLU A 278 -7.29 -8.26 6.25
N ALA A 279 -7.47 -7.35 7.22
CA ALA A 279 -8.62 -6.44 7.26
C ALA A 279 -8.27 -4.95 7.17
N PRO A 280 -7.81 -4.42 6.02
CA PRO A 280 -7.96 -2.99 5.72
C PRO A 280 -9.44 -2.61 5.48
N LEU A 281 -10.31 -3.56 5.08
CA LEU A 281 -11.65 -3.30 4.53
C LEU A 281 -12.77 -4.33 4.84
N LEU A 282 -12.58 -5.35 5.68
CA LEU A 282 -13.67 -6.28 6.04
C LEU A 282 -13.80 -6.44 7.55
N GLY A 283 -15.01 -6.17 8.05
CA GLY A 283 -15.36 -6.26 9.45
C GLY A 283 -15.19 -7.67 10.01
N TYR A 284 -14.64 -7.70 11.21
CA TYR A 284 -14.61 -8.84 12.11
C TYR A 284 -16.01 -9.45 12.27
N ASN A 285 -16.26 -10.60 11.65
CA ASN A 285 -17.34 -11.46 12.07
C ASN A 285 -16.82 -12.31 13.23
N SER A 286 -17.27 -11.95 14.43
CA SER A 286 -17.29 -12.84 15.58
C SER A 286 -18.12 -14.08 15.23
N THR A 287 -17.45 -15.18 14.87
CA THR A 287 -18.02 -16.51 15.09
C THR A 287 -17.17 -17.19 16.13
N SER A 288 -17.55 -16.92 17.38
CA SER A 288 -17.40 -17.85 18.50
C SER A 288 -17.80 -19.25 18.05
N SER A 289 -16.87 -20.19 18.17
CA SER A 289 -17.16 -21.60 18.37
C SER A 289 -18.07 -21.76 19.60
N PRO A 290 -18.86 -22.83 19.64
CA PRO A 290 -18.47 -23.95 20.50
C PRO A 290 -17.73 -25.04 19.74
#